data_AF-A0A7S3DFE5-F1
#
_entry.id   AF-A0A7S3DFE5-F1
#
_cell.length_a   1.000
_cell.length_b   1.000
_cell.length_c   1.000
_cell.angle_alpha   90.00
_cell.angle_beta   90.00
_cell.angle_gamma   90.00
#
_symmetry.space_group_name_H-M   'P 1'
#
loop_
_entity.id
_entity.type
_entity.pdbx_description
1 polymer ?
#
loop_
_entity_poly.entity_id
_entity_poly.type
_entity_poly.pdbx_seq_one_letter_code
_entity_poly.pdbx_strand_id
1 'polypeptide(L)'
;MVYNGTQYNVPIVYWITDYFPQYPPVVLVQPTPNMAIKPRHPHVGSDGTVYHPYITNWRPPASRLTDLTKQLSTVFGKDPPVFARPSGAAGPQPAHPPSAATSASHPRPSAYPPQQPHQQYDFQQAGKGSGYPTGQPGQYGGQQVSSVPTEEQRLENLRQTVTAKVTSLLQAKLRNFEREIADAKAVRLTQIKEEEDLKHAIAEMESSKAQKEESLEMFRKREKELEDWLRENEHMEEMGPDELLRPTLALPQQLERVTAEDVVIDETLYVLDKGLENGRVPLERLMSEVKKLARRQFKARALRGKLMEKLKAAGVDVRY
;
A
#
# COMPACT_ATOMS: atom_id res chain seq x y z
N MET A 1 -3.85 2.20 20.21
CA MET A 1 -5.00 2.90 19.58
C MET A 1 -6.29 2.45 20.25
N VAL A 2 -7.40 3.17 20.07
CA VAL A 2 -8.73 2.75 20.57
C VAL A 2 -9.64 2.54 19.37
N TYR A 3 -10.29 1.38 19.30
CA TYR A 3 -11.28 1.03 18.27
C TYR A 3 -12.52 0.48 18.96
N ASN A 4 -13.71 1.00 18.62
CA ASN A 4 -14.99 0.63 19.26
C ASN A 4 -14.95 0.59 20.80
N GLY A 5 -14.30 1.59 21.42
CA GLY A 5 -14.18 1.70 22.88
C GLY A 5 -13.20 0.72 23.54
N THR A 6 -12.54 -0.15 22.76
CA THR A 6 -11.54 -1.10 23.27
C THR A 6 -10.14 -0.67 22.85
N GLN A 7 -9.17 -0.79 23.76
CA GLN A 7 -7.78 -0.47 23.48
C GLN A 7 -7.08 -1.65 22.79
N TYR A 8 -6.45 -1.38 21.65
CA TYR A 8 -5.70 -2.36 20.87
C TYR A 8 -4.24 -1.95 20.71
N ASN A 9 -3.36 -2.94 20.79
CA ASN A 9 -1.92 -2.81 20.56
C ASN A 9 -1.60 -3.34 19.16
N VAL A 10 -1.38 -2.43 18.21
CA VAL A 10 -0.97 -2.80 16.86
C VAL A 10 0.55 -2.79 16.78
N PRO A 11 1.19 -3.89 16.37
CA PRO A 11 2.62 -3.95 16.17
C PRO A 11 3.02 -3.10 14.95
N ILE A 12 3.71 -1.98 15.21
CA ILE A 12 4.21 -1.05 14.20
C ILE A 12 5.73 -0.94 14.36
N VAL A 13 6.46 -1.06 13.26
CA VAL A 13 7.90 -0.84 13.19
C VAL A 13 8.17 0.46 12.44
N TYR A 14 8.97 1.32 13.06
CA TYR A 14 9.50 2.53 12.45
C TYR A 14 10.96 2.28 12.09
N TRP A 15 11.26 2.21 10.80
CA TRP A 15 12.61 2.15 10.27
C TRP A 15 13.13 3.58 10.09
N ILE A 16 14.14 3.93 10.88
CA ILE A 16 14.83 5.21 10.83
C ILE A 16 16.08 5.02 9.99
N THR A 17 16.23 5.82 8.93
CA THR A 17 17.39 5.78 8.03
C THR A 17 18.44 6.82 8.44
N ASP A 18 19.66 6.69 7.92
CA ASP A 18 20.76 7.64 8.17
C ASP A 18 20.45 9.08 7.72
N TYR A 19 19.46 9.24 6.83
CA TYR A 19 19.00 10.54 6.35
C TYR A 19 17.81 11.10 7.13
N PHE A 20 17.43 10.50 8.26
CA PHE A 20 16.43 11.08 9.14
C PHE A 20 17.04 12.27 9.92
N PRO A 21 16.32 13.40 10.09
CA PRO A 21 14.93 13.63 9.72
C PRO A 21 14.73 14.17 8.30
N GLN A 22 15.77 14.41 7.49
CA GLN A 22 15.64 14.96 6.13
C GLN A 22 14.63 14.18 5.26
N TYR A 23 14.57 12.86 5.42
CA TYR A 23 13.55 11.99 4.81
C TYR A 23 12.65 11.34 5.88
N PRO A 24 11.40 10.99 5.52
CA PRO A 24 10.50 10.32 6.44
C PRO A 24 11.01 8.92 6.82
N PRO A 25 10.59 8.39 7.99
CA PRO A 25 10.82 7.01 8.32
C PRO A 25 9.99 6.08 7.42
N VAL A 26 10.47 4.86 7.22
CA VAL A 26 9.65 3.78 6.63
C VAL A 26 8.84 3.15 7.75
N VAL A 27 7.52 2.99 7.56
CA VAL A 27 6.62 2.49 8.60
C VAL A 27 5.94 1.21 8.12
N LEU A 28 5.99 0.18 8.96
CA LEU A 28 5.47 -1.16 8.66
C LEU A 28 4.55 -1.64 9.79
N VAL A 29 3.45 -2.29 9.43
CA VAL A 29 2.62 -3.06 10.37
C VAL A 29 3.09 -4.52 10.31
N GLN A 30 3.50 -5.06 11.44
CA GLN A 30 4.03 -6.42 11.53
C GLN A 30 3.08 -7.33 12.31
N PRO A 31 2.09 -7.97 11.67
CA PRO A 31 1.14 -8.83 12.37
C PRO A 31 1.86 -9.98 13.11
N THR A 32 1.37 -10.29 14.31
CA THR A 32 1.76 -11.53 15.02
C THR A 32 1.21 -12.76 14.28
N PRO A 33 1.65 -14.00 14.59
CA PRO A 33 1.15 -15.21 13.90
C PRO A 33 -0.37 -15.39 13.94
N ASN A 34 -1.02 -14.85 14.98
CA ASN A 34 -2.47 -14.90 15.16
C ASN A 34 -3.19 -13.68 14.56
N MET A 35 -2.50 -12.84 13.79
CA MET A 35 -3.05 -11.65 13.15
C MET A 35 -2.91 -11.75 11.63
N ALA A 36 -3.76 -11.01 10.92
CA ALA A 36 -3.62 -10.78 9.49
C ALA A 36 -3.82 -9.29 9.20
N ILE A 37 -3.09 -8.79 8.21
CA ILE A 37 -3.33 -7.44 7.66
C ILE A 37 -4.67 -7.45 6.95
N LYS A 38 -5.49 -6.43 7.20
CA LYS A 38 -6.80 -6.25 6.57
C LYS A 38 -6.60 -6.06 5.05
N PRO A 39 -7.21 -6.92 4.19
CA PRO A 39 -7.10 -6.76 2.75
C PRO A 39 -7.64 -5.40 2.29
N ARG A 40 -6.96 -4.77 1.33
CA ARG A 40 -7.37 -3.49 0.70
C ARG A 40 -7.55 -2.35 1.71
N HIS A 41 -6.74 -2.32 2.77
CA HIS A 41 -6.74 -1.21 3.73
C HIS A 41 -6.23 0.08 3.06
N PRO A 42 -6.90 1.25 3.22
CA PRO A 42 -6.52 2.47 2.49
C PRO A 42 -5.11 3.00 2.78
N HIS A 43 -4.59 2.69 3.96
CA HIS A 43 -3.28 3.18 4.44
C HIS A 43 -2.25 2.08 4.67
N VAL A 44 -2.56 0.81 4.36
CA VAL A 44 -1.64 -0.31 4.63
C VAL A 44 -1.66 -1.28 3.45
N GLY A 45 -0.48 -1.51 2.85
CA GLY A 45 -0.27 -2.49 1.80
C GLY A 45 -0.37 -3.93 2.28
N SER A 46 -0.45 -4.89 1.35
CA SER A 46 -0.49 -6.33 1.69
C SER A 46 0.79 -6.84 2.36
N ASP A 47 1.90 -6.13 2.15
CA ASP A 47 3.21 -6.33 2.77
C ASP A 47 3.34 -5.66 4.16
N GLY A 48 2.32 -4.92 4.60
CA GLY A 48 2.32 -4.18 5.86
C GLY A 48 2.86 -2.76 5.73
N THR A 49 3.31 -2.32 4.55
CA THR A 49 3.84 -0.96 4.36
C THR A 49 2.74 0.06 4.59
N VAL A 50 3.02 1.07 5.43
CA VAL A 50 2.06 2.11 5.79
C VAL A 50 2.19 3.31 4.86
N TYR A 51 1.08 3.71 4.26
CA TYR A 51 0.95 4.89 3.40
C TYR A 51 0.06 5.93 4.05
N HIS A 52 0.62 7.11 4.34
CA HIS A 52 -0.12 8.21 4.96
C HIS A 52 0.32 9.55 4.38
N PRO A 53 -0.60 10.52 4.15
CA PRO A 53 -0.24 11.82 3.59
C PRO A 53 0.86 12.56 4.37
N TYR A 54 0.93 12.34 5.68
CA TYR A 54 1.98 12.91 6.53
C TYR A 54 3.38 12.34 6.24
N ILE A 55 3.48 11.09 5.78
CA ILE A 55 4.74 10.46 5.35
C ILE A 55 5.13 11.05 3.98
N THR A 56 4.19 11.13 3.04
CA THR A 56 4.43 11.69 1.69
C THR A 56 4.80 13.17 1.72
N ASN A 57 4.20 13.95 2.62
CA ASN A 57 4.44 15.39 2.77
C ASN A 57 5.39 15.72 3.93
N TRP A 58 6.31 14.81 4.25
CA TRP A 58 7.27 15.01 5.33
C TRP A 58 8.20 16.19 5.05
N ARG A 59 8.22 17.17 5.96
CA ARG A 59 8.95 18.43 5.84
C ARG A 59 9.62 18.82 7.14
N PRO A 60 10.92 18.56 7.32
CA PRO A 60 11.67 19.00 8.48
C PRO A 60 11.82 20.53 8.54
N PRO A 61 11.83 21.16 9.73
CA PRO A 61 11.64 20.57 11.06
C PRO A 61 10.16 20.48 11.49
N ALA A 62 9.23 20.81 10.60
CA ALA A 62 7.80 20.83 10.89
C ALA A 62 7.23 19.41 11.11
N SER A 63 7.76 18.42 10.41
CA SER A 63 7.37 17.02 10.56
C SER A 63 8.17 16.32 11.66
N ARG A 64 7.44 15.68 12.58
CA ARG A 64 7.99 14.90 13.70
C ARG A 64 7.39 13.51 13.77
N LEU A 65 8.18 12.57 14.28
CA LEU A 65 7.76 11.17 14.47
C LEU A 65 6.59 11.04 15.43
N THR A 66 6.57 11.82 16.50
CA THR A 66 5.48 11.84 17.49
C THR A 66 4.13 12.21 16.88
N ASP A 67 4.12 13.16 15.95
CA ASP A 67 2.91 13.59 15.26
C ASP A 67 2.46 12.57 14.21
N LEU A 68 3.40 11.87 13.57
CA LEU A 68 3.09 10.71 12.72
C LEU A 68 2.41 9.61 13.55
N THR A 69 2.96 9.23 14.70
CA THR A 69 2.39 8.19 15.56
C THR A 69 0.98 8.55 16.05
N LYS A 70 0.72 9.82 16.41
CA LYS A 70 -0.62 10.29 16.79
C LYS A 70 -1.62 10.18 15.63
N GLN A 71 -1.21 10.57 14.43
CA GLN A 71 -2.04 10.47 13.24
C GLN A 71 -2.35 9.01 12.90
N LEU A 72 -1.35 8.13 12.93
CA LEU A 72 -1.56 6.69 12.72
C LEU A 72 -2.48 6.09 13.77
N SER A 73 -2.33 6.44 15.05
CA SER A 73 -3.25 5.99 16.12
C SER A 73 -4.69 6.45 15.87
N THR A 74 -4.89 7.64 15.30
CA THR A 74 -6.21 8.18 14.97
C THR A 74 -6.83 7.46 13.77
N VAL A 75 -6.05 7.26 12.70
CA VAL A 75 -6.50 6.56 11.49
C VAL A 75 -6.80 5.09 11.79
N PHE A 76 -5.87 4.39 12.44
CA PHE A 76 -6.05 2.98 12.79
C PHE A 76 -7.09 2.76 13.91
N GLY A 77 -7.37 3.78 14.71
CA GLY A 77 -8.49 3.76 15.65
C GLY A 77 -9.86 3.85 14.98
N LYS A 78 -9.94 4.39 13.76
CA LYS A 78 -11.17 4.40 12.95
C LYS A 78 -11.29 3.13 12.09
N ASP A 79 -10.20 2.73 11.47
CA ASP A 79 -10.11 1.50 10.68
C ASP A 79 -8.86 0.69 11.05
N PRO A 80 -8.99 -0.39 11.86
CA PRO A 80 -7.85 -1.20 12.26
C PRO A 80 -7.16 -1.87 11.07
N PRO A 81 -5.83 -1.76 10.94
CA PRO A 81 -5.09 -2.34 9.83
C PRO A 81 -4.88 -3.85 9.96
N VAL A 82 -5.14 -4.42 11.14
CA VAL A 82 -5.00 -5.85 11.43
C VAL A 82 -6.24 -6.40 12.10
N PHE A 83 -6.52 -7.68 11.87
CA PHE A 83 -7.56 -8.44 12.56
C PHE A 83 -6.99 -9.75 13.11
N ALA A 84 -7.62 -10.29 14.15
CA ALA A 84 -7.24 -11.58 14.71
C ALA A 84 -7.74 -12.72 13.81
N ARG A 85 -6.90 -13.72 13.56
CA ARG A 85 -7.31 -14.97 12.90
C ARG A 85 -8.08 -15.81 13.93
N PRO A 86 -9.27 -16.34 13.61
CA PRO A 86 -9.94 -17.29 14.49
C PRO A 86 -9.07 -18.55 14.59
N SER A 87 -8.65 -18.88 15.82
CA SER A 87 -7.92 -20.11 16.12
C SER A 87 -8.86 -21.31 16.03
N GLY A 88 -8.84 -21.99 14.88
CA GLY A 88 -9.43 -23.32 14.75
C GLY A 88 -8.45 -24.40 15.22
N ALA A 89 -8.49 -24.75 16.51
CA ALA A 89 -8.17 -26.08 17.09
C ALA A 89 -7.99 -25.98 18.62
N ALA A 90 -8.51 -26.99 19.32
CA ALA A 90 -8.69 -27.09 20.77
C ALA A 90 -7.39 -27.12 21.60
N GLY A 91 -7.47 -26.54 22.80
CA GLY A 91 -6.55 -26.75 23.93
C GLY A 91 -7.18 -26.19 25.23
N PRO A 92 -7.17 -26.92 26.36
CA PRO A 92 -7.94 -26.56 27.55
C PRO A 92 -7.26 -25.42 28.33
N GLN A 93 -7.92 -24.26 28.44
CA GLN A 93 -7.53 -23.23 29.41
C GLN A 93 -8.18 -23.49 30.78
N PRO A 94 -7.44 -23.34 31.90
CA PRO A 94 -7.99 -23.42 33.24
C PRO A 94 -8.89 -22.22 33.56
N ALA A 95 -9.99 -22.52 34.25
CA ALA A 95 -11.09 -21.60 34.55
C ALA A 95 -10.73 -20.51 35.56
N HIS A 96 -11.25 -19.31 35.33
CA HIS A 96 -11.43 -18.26 36.35
C HIS A 96 -12.94 -17.98 36.49
N PRO A 97 -13.46 -17.66 37.69
CA PRO A 97 -14.88 -17.75 38.01
C PRO A 97 -15.70 -16.53 37.52
N PRO A 98 -16.97 -16.71 37.14
CA PRO A 98 -17.84 -15.60 36.75
C PRO A 98 -18.53 -14.98 37.97
N SER A 99 -18.57 -13.65 38.02
CA SER A 99 -19.46 -12.91 38.93
C SER A 99 -20.83 -12.73 38.26
N ALA A 100 -21.88 -13.04 39.02
CA ALA A 100 -23.26 -13.11 38.60
C ALA A 100 -23.97 -11.74 38.61
N ALA A 101 -24.91 -11.53 37.69
CA ALA A 101 -26.21 -10.90 37.96
C ALA A 101 -27.18 -10.98 36.75
N THR A 102 -28.24 -11.80 36.93
CA THR A 102 -29.68 -11.59 36.59
C THR A 102 -30.07 -11.03 35.21
N SER A 103 -30.59 -11.82 34.26
CA SER A 103 -31.93 -12.46 34.15
C SER A 103 -33.07 -11.55 33.63
N ALA A 104 -33.48 -11.77 32.38
CA ALA A 104 -34.87 -11.65 31.92
C ALA A 104 -35.11 -12.55 30.69
N SER A 105 -36.29 -13.16 30.66
CA SER A 105 -36.72 -14.38 29.95
C SER A 105 -37.41 -14.14 28.60
N HIS A 106 -37.12 -15.03 27.62
CA HIS A 106 -37.96 -15.76 26.60
C HIS A 106 -39.33 -15.18 26.12
N PRO A 107 -39.89 -15.57 24.93
CA PRO A 107 -39.61 -16.77 24.12
C PRO A 107 -39.59 -16.62 22.57
N ARG A 108 -39.18 -17.71 21.91
CA ARG A 108 -39.26 -18.03 20.47
C ARG A 108 -40.60 -18.74 20.15
N PRO A 109 -41.12 -18.72 18.90
CA PRO A 109 -41.04 -19.91 18.02
C PRO A 109 -40.68 -19.53 16.55
N SER A 110 -39.85 -20.30 15.80
CA SER A 110 -40.20 -21.31 14.76
C SER A 110 -41.08 -20.76 13.62
N ALA A 111 -40.91 -20.97 12.31
CA ALA A 111 -40.18 -21.93 11.48
C ALA A 111 -40.35 -21.54 9.98
N TYR A 112 -39.30 -21.72 9.14
CA TYR A 112 -39.26 -21.98 7.66
C TYR A 112 -40.06 -21.08 6.64
N PRO A 113 -39.87 -21.19 5.30
CA PRO A 113 -38.70 -20.74 4.52
C PRO A 113 -39.14 -19.96 3.22
N PRO A 114 -38.45 -19.97 2.06
CA PRO A 114 -38.11 -18.77 1.31
C PRO A 114 -38.99 -18.50 0.07
N GLN A 115 -39.13 -17.25 -0.35
CA GLN A 115 -39.53 -16.92 -1.72
C GLN A 115 -38.67 -15.78 -2.27
N GLN A 116 -37.96 -16.09 -3.36
CA GLN A 116 -37.60 -15.10 -4.37
C GLN A 116 -38.89 -14.62 -5.05
N PRO A 117 -38.87 -13.40 -5.60
CA PRO A 117 -39.05 -13.36 -7.05
C PRO A 117 -38.05 -12.45 -7.77
N HIS A 118 -37.68 -12.93 -8.97
CA HIS A 118 -37.22 -12.15 -10.10
C HIS A 118 -37.87 -10.76 -10.21
N GLN A 119 -37.05 -9.77 -10.60
CA GLN A 119 -37.50 -8.79 -11.58
C GLN A 119 -36.40 -8.59 -12.63
N GLN A 120 -36.81 -8.87 -13.86
CA GLN A 120 -36.12 -8.66 -15.12
C GLN A 120 -36.68 -7.38 -15.73
N TYR A 121 -35.75 -6.55 -16.22
CA TYR A 121 -35.86 -5.58 -17.31
C TYR A 121 -36.88 -4.44 -17.25
N ASP A 122 -36.38 -3.23 -17.52
CA ASP A 122 -36.99 -2.42 -18.58
C ASP A 122 -35.92 -1.52 -19.25
N PHE A 123 -35.86 -1.59 -20.58
CA PHE A 123 -35.23 -0.60 -21.45
C PHE A 123 -36.33 -0.12 -22.40
N GLN A 124 -36.71 1.13 -22.22
CA GLN A 124 -37.80 1.79 -22.96
C GLN A 124 -37.41 2.01 -24.42
N GLN A 125 -38.31 1.68 -25.35
CA GLN A 125 -38.80 2.67 -26.30
C GLN A 125 -40.00 2.22 -27.16
N ALA A 126 -40.77 3.26 -27.53
CA ALA A 126 -41.69 3.38 -28.65
C ALA A 126 -43.12 2.85 -28.46
N GLY A 127 -43.96 3.75 -27.95
CA GLY A 127 -45.41 3.63 -27.94
C GLY A 127 -46.02 3.59 -29.34
N LYS A 128 -46.86 2.58 -29.56
CA LYS A 128 -47.90 2.56 -30.58
C LYS A 128 -49.25 2.64 -29.87
N GLY A 129 -49.95 3.75 -30.06
CA GLY A 129 -51.34 3.89 -29.64
C GLY A 129 -52.27 3.19 -30.65
N SER A 130 -53.08 2.27 -30.15
CA SER A 130 -54.28 1.75 -30.81
C SER A 130 -55.48 2.18 -29.97
N GLY A 131 -56.45 2.86 -30.58
CA GLY A 131 -57.71 3.25 -29.98
C GLY A 131 -58.86 2.79 -30.85
N TYR A 132 -59.81 2.08 -30.25
CA TYR A 132 -61.09 1.67 -30.83
C TYR A 132 -62.04 2.86 -31.03
N PRO A 133 -62.97 2.83 -31.99
CA PRO A 133 -64.09 3.76 -32.04
C PRO A 133 -65.33 3.17 -31.34
N THR A 134 -66.02 4.00 -30.56
CA THR A 134 -67.39 3.79 -30.08
C THR A 134 -68.24 4.93 -30.64
N GLY A 135 -69.41 4.65 -31.21
CA GLY A 135 -70.23 5.61 -31.95
C GLY A 135 -71.25 6.38 -31.11
N GLN A 136 -71.78 7.49 -31.66
CA GLN A 136 -73.21 7.90 -31.70
C GLN A 136 -73.40 9.26 -32.45
N PRO A 137 -74.62 9.80 -32.69
CA PRO A 137 -75.13 9.98 -34.06
C PRO A 137 -75.44 11.44 -34.51
N GLY A 138 -75.56 11.61 -35.84
CA GLY A 138 -76.58 12.46 -36.49
C GLY A 138 -76.29 13.95 -36.71
N GLN A 139 -76.20 14.37 -37.97
CA GLN A 139 -76.95 15.53 -38.49
C GLN A 139 -76.96 15.59 -40.02
N TYR A 140 -78.14 15.92 -40.54
CA TYR A 140 -78.48 16.09 -41.96
C TYR A 140 -77.84 17.36 -42.54
N GLY A 141 -77.42 17.32 -43.80
CA GLY A 141 -77.33 18.52 -44.62
C GLY A 141 -76.37 18.44 -45.81
N GLY A 142 -76.91 18.61 -47.01
CA GLY A 142 -76.18 19.22 -48.13
C GLY A 142 -75.64 18.26 -49.18
N GLN A 143 -76.42 18.12 -50.25
CA GLN A 143 -76.00 17.57 -51.54
C GLN A 143 -74.73 18.29 -52.05
N GLN A 144 -73.70 17.53 -52.44
CA GLN A 144 -72.83 17.87 -53.56
C GLN A 144 -72.49 16.63 -54.37
N VAL A 145 -72.51 16.83 -55.69
CA VAL A 145 -72.67 15.84 -56.74
C VAL A 145 -71.44 14.93 -56.83
N SER A 146 -71.69 13.63 -56.70
CA SER A 146 -70.75 12.55 -56.99
C SER A 146 -70.50 12.47 -58.50
N SER A 147 -69.34 12.93 -58.96
CA SER A 147 -68.81 12.54 -60.27
C SER A 147 -68.15 11.18 -60.15
N VAL A 148 -68.65 10.20 -60.90
CA VAL A 148 -67.97 8.92 -61.09
C VAL A 148 -66.62 9.23 -61.77
N PRO A 149 -65.47 8.86 -61.19
CA PRO A 149 -64.18 9.13 -61.81
C PRO A 149 -64.13 8.43 -63.16
N THR A 150 -63.81 9.18 -64.22
CA THR A 150 -63.63 8.63 -65.56
C THR A 150 -62.57 7.53 -65.53
N GLU A 151 -62.68 6.52 -66.40
CA GLU A 151 -61.78 5.36 -66.45
C GLU A 151 -60.29 5.76 -66.52
N GLU A 152 -59.99 6.87 -67.20
CA GLU A 152 -58.66 7.52 -67.22
C GLU A 152 -58.15 7.96 -65.84
N GLN A 153 -59.00 8.55 -65.00
CA GLN A 153 -58.60 8.98 -63.65
C GLN A 153 -58.34 7.79 -62.72
N ARG A 154 -59.04 6.66 -62.93
CA ARG A 154 -58.76 5.41 -62.21
C ARG A 154 -57.43 4.77 -62.64
N LEU A 155 -57.15 4.74 -63.94
CA LEU A 155 -55.86 4.26 -64.44
C LEU A 155 -54.70 5.14 -63.97
N GLU A 156 -54.88 6.46 -63.96
CA GLU A 156 -53.85 7.39 -63.51
C GLU A 156 -53.59 7.27 -62.00
N ASN A 157 -54.63 7.15 -61.17
CA ASN A 157 -54.48 6.87 -59.74
C ASN A 157 -53.79 5.52 -59.48
N LEU A 158 -54.09 4.48 -60.28
CA LEU A 158 -53.45 3.17 -60.15
C LEU A 158 -51.96 3.24 -60.56
N ARG A 159 -51.65 3.93 -61.66
CA ARG A 159 -50.27 4.16 -62.10
C ARG A 159 -49.48 4.94 -61.06
N GLN A 160 -50.04 6.01 -60.51
CA GLN A 160 -49.41 6.78 -59.44
C GLN A 160 -49.21 5.95 -58.17
N THR A 161 -50.18 5.12 -57.79
CA THR A 161 -50.07 4.23 -56.62
C THR A 161 -48.98 3.17 -56.81
N VAL A 162 -48.93 2.52 -57.98
CA VAL A 162 -47.91 1.52 -58.31
C VAL A 162 -46.53 2.16 -58.36
N THR A 163 -46.41 3.32 -59.01
CA THR A 163 -45.14 4.05 -59.11
C THR A 163 -44.67 4.50 -57.73
N ALA A 164 -45.54 5.12 -56.93
CA ALA A 164 -45.24 5.51 -55.55
C ALA A 164 -44.82 4.31 -54.70
N LYS A 165 -45.49 3.15 -54.86
CA LYS A 165 -45.15 1.95 -54.09
C LYS A 165 -43.81 1.35 -54.52
N VAL A 166 -43.52 1.29 -55.81
CA VAL A 166 -42.23 0.86 -56.35
C VAL A 166 -41.10 1.80 -55.91
N THR A 167 -41.30 3.11 -56.04
CA THR A 167 -40.33 4.12 -55.59
C THR A 167 -40.11 4.05 -54.08
N SER A 168 -41.17 3.85 -53.29
CA SER A 168 -41.06 3.72 -51.83
C SER A 168 -40.29 2.46 -51.42
N LEU A 169 -40.49 1.33 -52.11
CA LEU A 169 -39.75 0.09 -51.88
C LEU A 169 -38.27 0.22 -52.30
N LEU A 170 -38.00 0.87 -53.43
CA LEU A 170 -36.64 1.18 -53.88
C LEU A 170 -35.92 2.07 -52.88
N GLN A 171 -36.57 3.14 -52.41
CA GLN A 171 -36.02 4.02 -51.37
C GLN A 171 -35.81 3.29 -50.05
N ALA A 172 -36.73 2.43 -49.64
CA ALA A 172 -36.58 1.62 -48.43
C ALA A 172 -35.39 0.65 -48.54
N LYS A 173 -35.22 -0.02 -49.68
CA LYS A 173 -34.07 -0.91 -49.92
C LYS A 173 -32.74 -0.15 -49.98
N LEU A 174 -32.71 1.00 -50.65
CA LEU A 174 -31.52 1.86 -50.70
C LEU A 174 -31.11 2.31 -49.30
N ARG A 175 -32.07 2.79 -48.48
CA ARG A 175 -31.80 3.16 -47.08
C ARG A 175 -31.31 1.98 -46.25
N ASN A 176 -31.85 0.78 -46.47
CA ASN A 176 -31.38 -0.42 -45.78
C ASN A 176 -29.93 -0.75 -46.16
N PHE A 177 -29.57 -0.70 -47.45
CA PHE A 177 -28.20 -0.94 -47.89
C PHE A 177 -27.23 0.15 -47.42
N GLU A 178 -27.63 1.41 -47.45
CA GLU A 178 -26.82 2.52 -46.92
C GLU A 178 -26.53 2.33 -45.43
N ARG A 179 -27.54 1.89 -44.65
CA ARG A 179 -27.39 1.58 -43.23
C ARG A 179 -26.46 0.39 -43.01
N GLU A 180 -26.63 -0.69 -43.78
CA GLU A 180 -25.79 -1.89 -43.66
C GLU A 180 -24.32 -1.60 -44.02
N ILE A 181 -24.08 -0.77 -45.04
CA ILE A 181 -22.73 -0.30 -45.39
C ILE A 181 -22.15 0.59 -44.28
N ALA A 182 -22.96 1.47 -43.68
CA ALA A 182 -22.52 2.32 -42.58
C ALA A 182 -22.15 1.48 -41.34
N ASP A 183 -22.97 0.49 -40.99
CA ASP A 183 -22.74 -0.43 -39.88
C ASP A 183 -21.48 -1.28 -40.14
N ALA A 184 -21.31 -1.83 -41.35
CA ALA A 184 -20.13 -2.59 -41.72
C ALA A 184 -18.84 -1.74 -41.68
N LYS A 185 -18.90 -0.47 -42.10
CA LYS A 185 -17.77 0.46 -41.98
C LYS A 185 -17.45 0.79 -40.52
N ALA A 186 -18.47 0.97 -39.69
CA ALA A 186 -18.29 1.24 -38.27
C ALA A 186 -17.59 0.07 -37.57
N VAL A 187 -18.02 -1.16 -37.83
CA VAL A 187 -17.37 -2.38 -37.29
C VAL A 187 -15.92 -2.51 -37.74
N ARG A 188 -15.63 -2.22 -39.01
CA ARG A 188 -14.25 -2.28 -39.50
C ARG A 188 -13.36 -1.21 -38.86
N LEU A 189 -13.91 -0.02 -38.61
CA LEU A 189 -13.17 1.04 -37.94
C LEU A 189 -12.86 0.68 -36.47
N THR A 190 -13.80 0.03 -35.77
CA THR A 190 -13.54 -0.44 -34.39
C THR A 190 -12.48 -1.54 -34.39
N GLN A 191 -12.53 -2.48 -35.33
CA GLN A 191 -11.50 -3.54 -35.45
C GLN A 191 -10.10 -2.97 -35.71
N ILE A 192 -9.97 -1.94 -36.56
CA ILE A 192 -8.67 -1.29 -36.80
C ILE A 192 -8.13 -0.66 -35.52
N LYS A 193 -8.98 0.04 -34.76
CA LYS A 193 -8.59 0.64 -33.48
C LYS A 193 -8.18 -0.42 -32.46
N GLU A 194 -8.95 -1.49 -32.34
CA GLU A 194 -8.62 -2.62 -31.46
C GLU A 194 -7.30 -3.28 -31.86
N GLU A 195 -7.01 -3.42 -33.16
CA GLU A 195 -5.74 -3.94 -33.66
C GLU A 195 -4.57 -3.02 -33.31
N GLU A 196 -4.75 -1.69 -33.43
CA GLU A 196 -3.73 -0.71 -33.03
C GLU A 196 -3.49 -0.71 -31.52
N ASP A 197 -4.55 -0.76 -30.71
CA ASP A 197 -4.48 -0.84 -29.25
C ASP A 197 -3.77 -2.14 -28.80
N LEU A 198 -4.09 -3.28 -29.44
CA LEU A 198 -3.41 -4.55 -29.19
C LEU A 198 -1.94 -4.50 -29.57
N LYS A 199 -1.57 -3.90 -30.70
CA LYS A 199 -0.17 -3.71 -31.09
C LYS A 199 0.59 -2.86 -30.09
N HIS A 200 -0.01 -1.78 -29.61
CA HIS A 200 0.58 -0.95 -28.56
C HIS A 200 0.77 -1.74 -27.27
N ALA A 201 -0.24 -2.49 -26.82
CA ALA A 201 -0.15 -3.31 -25.62
C ALA A 201 0.93 -4.40 -25.72
N ILE A 202 1.09 -5.03 -26.89
CA ILE A 202 2.15 -6.01 -27.14
C ILE A 202 3.54 -5.35 -27.05
N ALA A 203 3.73 -4.20 -27.71
CA ALA A 203 4.99 -3.48 -27.67
C ALA A 203 5.37 -3.05 -26.23
N GLU A 204 4.39 -2.61 -25.44
CA GLU A 204 4.57 -2.28 -24.03
C GLU A 204 4.98 -3.51 -23.21
N MET A 205 4.32 -4.65 -23.43
CA MET A 205 4.68 -5.91 -22.77
C MET A 205 6.09 -6.39 -23.15
N GLU A 206 6.48 -6.27 -24.42
CA GLU A 206 7.82 -6.62 -24.88
C GLU A 206 8.90 -5.74 -24.25
N SER A 207 8.66 -4.43 -24.18
CA SER A 207 9.55 -3.50 -23.47
C SER A 207 9.65 -3.84 -21.99
N SER A 208 8.52 -4.11 -21.33
CA SER A 208 8.49 -4.47 -19.92
C SER A 208 9.14 -5.84 -19.64
N LYS A 209 9.08 -6.77 -20.60
CA LYS A 209 9.80 -8.05 -20.55
C LYS A 209 11.30 -7.82 -20.66
N ALA A 210 11.75 -7.03 -21.64
CA ALA A 210 13.16 -6.71 -21.83
C ALA A 210 13.78 -6.04 -20.60
N GLN A 211 13.09 -5.08 -19.98
CA GLN A 211 13.55 -4.43 -18.74
C GLN A 211 13.69 -5.41 -17.57
N LYS A 212 12.77 -6.37 -17.44
CA LYS A 212 12.84 -7.40 -16.40
C LYS A 212 13.97 -8.38 -16.65
N GLU A 213 14.20 -8.77 -17.91
CA GLU A 213 15.31 -9.64 -18.30
C GLU A 213 16.66 -8.97 -18.01
N GLU A 214 16.82 -7.68 -18.35
CA GLU A 214 18.02 -6.90 -18.03
C GLU A 214 18.23 -6.79 -16.52
N SER A 215 17.17 -6.51 -15.76
CA SER A 215 17.25 -6.44 -14.29
C SER A 215 17.64 -7.79 -13.69
N LEU A 216 17.08 -8.90 -14.19
CA LEU A 216 17.42 -10.25 -13.76
C LEU A 216 18.87 -10.60 -14.07
N GLU A 217 19.38 -10.22 -15.24
CA GLU A 217 20.77 -10.43 -15.61
C GLU A 217 21.72 -9.64 -14.71
N MET A 218 21.38 -8.39 -14.41
CA MET A 218 22.11 -7.57 -13.43
C MET A 218 22.11 -8.19 -12.03
N PHE A 219 20.99 -8.73 -11.56
CA PHE A 219 20.93 -9.42 -10.26
C PHE A 219 21.74 -10.71 -10.27
N ARG A 220 21.65 -11.54 -11.31
CA ARG A 220 22.47 -12.76 -11.44
C ARG A 220 23.95 -12.46 -11.48
N LYS A 221 24.36 -11.39 -12.16
CA LYS A 221 25.76 -10.96 -12.18
C LYS A 221 26.22 -10.57 -10.77
N ARG A 222 25.45 -9.76 -10.05
CA ARG A 222 25.76 -9.38 -8.66
C ARG A 222 25.77 -10.57 -7.73
N GLU A 223 24.81 -11.48 -7.86
CA GLU A 223 24.75 -12.73 -7.09
C GLU A 223 26.02 -13.54 -7.30
N LYS A 224 26.46 -13.70 -8.56
CA LYS A 224 27.73 -14.35 -8.87
C LYS A 224 28.94 -13.62 -8.29
N GLU A 225 28.99 -12.29 -8.39
CA GLU A 225 30.06 -11.49 -7.78
C GLU A 225 30.10 -11.67 -6.25
N LEU A 226 28.93 -11.72 -5.60
CA LEU A 226 28.79 -12.00 -4.16
C LEU A 226 29.19 -13.42 -3.81
N GLU A 227 28.82 -14.43 -4.62
CA GLU A 227 29.22 -15.82 -4.43
C GLU A 227 30.74 -16.01 -4.60
N ASP A 228 31.32 -15.37 -5.61
CA ASP A 228 32.76 -15.38 -5.85
C ASP A 228 33.49 -14.67 -4.69
N TRP A 229 33.00 -13.50 -4.26
CA TRP A 229 33.54 -12.82 -3.08
C TRP A 229 33.39 -13.66 -1.81
N LEU A 230 32.24 -14.30 -1.58
CA LEU A 230 32.01 -15.14 -0.41
C LEU A 230 32.93 -16.36 -0.41
N ARG A 231 33.17 -16.98 -1.57
CA ARG A 231 34.10 -18.09 -1.71
C ARG A 231 35.54 -17.67 -1.46
N GLU A 232 35.92 -16.49 -1.96
CA GLU A 232 37.24 -15.92 -1.70
C GLU A 232 37.41 -15.54 -0.23
N ASN A 233 36.35 -15.07 0.44
CA ASN A 233 36.37 -14.60 1.83
C ASN A 233 35.76 -15.60 2.84
N GLU A 234 35.57 -16.86 2.46
CA GLU A 234 34.97 -17.90 3.32
C GLU A 234 35.83 -18.19 4.57
N HIS A 235 37.10 -17.82 4.51
CA HIS A 235 38.08 -17.91 5.59
C HIS A 235 38.14 -16.66 6.48
N MET A 236 37.39 -15.59 6.15
CA MET A 236 37.22 -14.46 7.05
C MET A 236 36.29 -14.91 8.17
N GLU A 237 36.86 -15.27 9.32
CA GLU A 237 36.09 -15.53 10.55
C GLU A 237 35.13 -14.37 10.83
N GLU A 238 34.00 -14.70 11.45
CA GLU A 238 32.91 -13.80 11.83
C GLU A 238 33.45 -12.57 12.57
N MET A 239 33.80 -11.53 11.80
CA MET A 239 34.33 -10.28 12.35
C MET A 239 33.23 -9.67 13.20
N GLY A 240 33.48 -9.54 14.50
CA GLY A 240 32.58 -8.81 15.38
C GLY A 240 32.36 -7.38 14.85
N PRO A 241 31.20 -6.76 15.14
CA PRO A 241 30.86 -5.41 14.65
C PRO A 241 31.95 -4.37 14.99
N ASP A 242 32.66 -4.56 16.11
CA ASP A 242 33.75 -3.70 16.56
C ASP A 242 35.04 -3.83 15.72
N GLU A 243 35.23 -4.94 14.99
CA GLU A 243 36.39 -5.15 14.14
C GLU A 243 36.18 -4.59 12.73
N LEU A 244 34.93 -4.59 12.25
CA LEU A 244 34.51 -3.94 11.01
C LEU A 244 34.60 -2.40 11.10
N LEU A 245 34.39 -1.85 12.29
CA LEU A 245 34.36 -0.40 12.54
C LEU A 245 35.73 0.20 12.92
N ARG A 246 36.81 -0.59 12.88
CA ARG A 246 38.14 -0.06 13.25
C ARG A 246 38.58 1.00 12.24
N PRO A 247 39.05 2.16 12.71
CA PRO A 247 39.67 3.14 11.82
C PRO A 247 40.84 2.51 11.06
N THR A 248 40.83 2.61 9.73
CA THR A 248 41.85 2.02 8.84
C THR A 248 43.27 2.55 9.10
N LEU A 249 43.39 3.69 9.80
CA LEU A 249 44.64 4.37 10.09
C LEU A 249 45.09 4.09 11.54
N ALA A 250 46.37 3.76 11.71
CA ALA A 250 46.97 3.43 13.01
C ALA A 250 46.84 4.56 14.07
N LEU A 251 46.79 5.83 13.64
CA LEU A 251 46.70 6.99 14.55
C LEU A 251 45.29 7.14 15.17
N PRO A 252 44.19 7.20 14.39
CA PRO A 252 42.84 7.14 14.94
C PRO A 252 42.54 5.89 15.77
N GLN A 253 43.08 4.73 15.39
CA GLN A 253 42.93 3.49 16.18
C GLN A 253 43.59 3.61 17.56
N GLN A 254 44.80 4.20 17.61
CA GLN A 254 45.47 4.47 18.87
C GLN A 254 44.70 5.52 19.70
N LEU A 255 44.08 6.51 19.06
CA LEU A 255 43.24 7.50 19.72
C LEU A 255 42.02 6.85 20.39
N GLU A 256 41.29 6.00 19.65
CA GLU A 256 40.13 5.27 20.13
C GLU A 256 40.46 4.40 21.34
N ARG A 257 41.55 3.64 21.28
CA ARG A 257 41.99 2.81 22.40
C ARG A 257 42.28 3.64 23.65
N VAL A 258 42.91 4.80 23.48
CA VAL A 258 43.28 5.68 24.60
C VAL A 258 42.06 6.41 25.16
N THR A 259 41.07 6.75 24.33
CA THR A 259 39.80 7.31 24.80
C THR A 259 38.99 6.26 25.56
N ALA A 260 38.93 5.02 25.05
CA ALA A 260 38.29 3.91 25.74
C ALA A 260 38.96 3.64 27.09
N GLU A 261 40.30 3.64 27.15
CA GLU A 261 41.04 3.48 28.40
C GLU A 261 40.74 4.60 29.43
N ASP A 262 40.58 5.86 28.99
CA ASP A 262 40.21 6.98 29.88
C ASP A 262 38.80 6.79 30.48
N VAL A 263 37.81 6.43 29.64
CA VAL A 263 36.42 6.23 30.07
C VAL A 263 36.28 5.02 31.00
N VAL A 264 36.93 3.90 30.66
CA VAL A 264 36.92 2.70 31.52
C VAL A 264 37.55 2.99 32.87
N ILE A 265 38.60 3.83 32.94
CA ILE A 265 39.19 4.20 34.23
C ILE A 265 38.16 4.96 35.09
N ASP A 266 37.41 5.91 34.53
CA ASP A 266 36.36 6.63 35.27
C ASP A 266 35.28 5.67 35.80
N GLU A 267 34.87 4.68 35.01
CA GLU A 267 33.94 3.63 35.47
C GLU A 267 34.53 2.76 36.57
N THR A 268 35.80 2.35 36.44
CA THR A 268 36.45 1.53 37.48
C THR A 268 36.60 2.29 38.80
N LEU A 269 36.88 3.61 38.75
CA LEU A 269 36.93 4.46 39.93
C LEU A 269 35.55 4.54 40.60
N TYR A 270 34.49 4.72 39.82
CA TYR A 270 33.11 4.71 40.33
C TYR A 270 32.75 3.40 41.04
N VAL A 271 33.10 2.26 40.45
CA VAL A 271 32.83 0.94 41.06
C VAL A 271 33.66 0.72 42.33
N LEU A 272 34.90 1.20 42.35
CA LEU A 272 35.77 1.12 43.53
C LEU A 272 35.27 1.98 44.69
N ASP A 273 34.79 3.19 44.42
CA ASP A 273 34.17 4.06 45.42
C ASP A 273 32.92 3.40 46.01
N LYS A 274 32.05 2.84 45.15
CA LYS A 274 30.89 2.05 45.59
C LYS A 274 31.30 0.79 46.38
N GLY A 275 32.46 0.21 46.07
CA GLY A 275 33.04 -0.92 46.81
C GLY A 275 33.47 -0.55 48.24
N LEU A 276 33.96 0.68 48.44
CA LEU A 276 34.28 1.23 49.76
C LEU A 276 33.01 1.51 50.57
N GLU A 277 31.99 2.14 49.97
CA GLU A 277 30.71 2.42 50.62
C GLU A 277 30.04 1.16 51.17
N ASN A 278 30.13 0.07 50.40
CA ASN A 278 29.59 -1.24 50.79
C ASN A 278 30.51 -2.04 51.73
N GLY A 279 31.63 -1.47 52.18
CA GLY A 279 32.58 -2.11 53.09
C GLY A 279 33.33 -3.31 52.49
N ARG A 280 33.27 -3.52 51.17
CA ARG A 280 33.92 -4.66 50.48
C ARG A 280 35.41 -4.42 50.22
N VAL A 281 35.83 -3.16 50.13
CA VAL A 281 37.22 -2.77 49.85
C VAL A 281 37.74 -1.88 50.98
N PRO A 282 38.84 -2.25 51.68
CA PRO A 282 39.47 -1.38 52.68
C PRO A 282 40.02 -0.09 52.08
N LEU A 283 39.96 1.02 52.83
CA LEU A 283 40.40 2.35 52.39
C LEU A 283 41.85 2.37 51.89
N GLU A 284 42.75 1.63 52.54
CA GLU A 284 44.17 1.59 52.16
C GLU A 284 44.38 0.93 50.78
N ARG A 285 43.62 -0.13 50.48
CA ARG A 285 43.61 -0.79 49.17
C ARG A 285 43.04 0.15 48.10
N LEU A 286 41.94 0.85 48.40
CA LEU A 286 41.35 1.85 47.50
C LEU A 286 42.36 2.95 47.16
N MET A 287 43.00 3.57 48.16
CA MET A 287 43.95 4.67 47.96
C MET A 287 45.16 4.25 47.11
N SER A 288 45.63 3.00 47.25
CA SER A 288 46.67 2.45 46.38
C SER A 288 46.20 2.29 44.93
N GLU A 289 45.02 1.69 44.71
CA GLU A 289 44.49 1.44 43.37
C GLU A 289 44.08 2.73 42.65
N VAL A 290 43.44 3.67 43.36
CA VAL A 290 43.12 5.01 42.82
C VAL A 290 44.40 5.73 42.38
N LYS A 291 45.49 5.68 43.16
CA LYS A 291 46.77 6.27 42.75
C LYS A 291 47.35 5.61 41.49
N LYS A 292 47.20 4.29 41.34
CA LYS A 292 47.65 3.57 40.12
C LYS A 292 46.81 3.95 38.91
N LEU A 293 45.49 3.95 39.06
CA LEU A 293 44.53 4.31 38.02
C LEU A 293 44.68 5.79 37.60
N ALA A 294 44.83 6.73 38.55
CA ALA A 294 45.06 8.14 38.26
C ALA A 294 46.34 8.37 37.45
N ARG A 295 47.43 7.66 37.75
CA ARG A 295 48.66 7.71 36.93
C ARG A 295 48.43 7.19 35.51
N ARG A 296 47.64 6.12 35.38
CA ARG A 296 47.32 5.50 34.09
C ARG A 296 46.41 6.42 33.26
N GLN A 297 45.42 7.04 33.90
CA GLN A 297 44.53 8.04 33.33
C GLN A 297 45.29 9.28 32.86
N PHE A 298 46.21 9.80 33.69
CA PHE A 298 47.06 10.93 33.31
C PHE A 298 47.86 10.63 32.04
N LYS A 299 48.48 9.44 31.95
CA LYS A 299 49.20 9.01 30.75
C LYS A 299 48.29 8.87 29.54
N ALA A 300 47.11 8.29 29.69
CA ALA A 300 46.12 8.17 28.63
C ALA A 300 45.68 9.56 28.12
N ARG A 301 45.27 10.48 29.01
CA ARG A 301 44.88 11.85 28.65
C ARG A 301 46.01 12.63 27.98
N ALA A 302 47.24 12.51 28.48
CA ALA A 302 48.41 13.15 27.87
C ALA A 302 48.72 12.59 26.47
N LEU A 303 48.58 11.27 26.28
CA LEU A 303 48.77 10.64 24.98
C LEU A 303 47.66 11.04 24.00
N ARG A 304 46.40 11.08 24.44
CA ARG A 304 45.25 11.58 23.65
C ARG A 304 45.49 12.99 23.14
N GLY A 305 45.95 13.91 24.02
CA GLY A 305 46.27 15.28 23.62
C GLY A 305 47.32 15.34 22.51
N LYS A 306 48.42 14.59 22.66
CA LYS A 306 49.48 14.51 21.64
C LYS A 306 48.99 13.89 20.32
N LEU A 307 48.11 12.89 20.38
CA LEU A 307 47.54 12.26 19.19
C LEU A 307 46.60 13.23 18.45
N MET A 308 45.75 13.95 19.17
CA MET A 308 44.87 14.98 18.60
C MET A 308 45.67 16.10 17.92
N GLU A 309 46.77 16.57 18.52
CA GLU A 309 47.66 17.55 17.89
C GLU A 309 48.27 17.02 16.58
N LYS A 310 48.77 15.78 16.59
CA LYS A 310 49.34 15.15 15.40
C LYS A 310 48.29 14.93 14.30
N LEU A 311 47.07 14.58 14.68
CA LEU A 311 45.98 14.32 13.75
C LEU A 311 45.47 15.62 13.11
N LYS A 312 45.40 16.70 13.89
CA LYS A 312 45.15 18.05 13.41
C LYS A 312 46.24 18.53 12.45
N ALA A 313 47.52 18.26 12.76
CA ALA A 313 48.64 18.57 11.87
C ALA A 313 48.61 17.76 10.56
N ALA A 314 48.03 16.56 10.58
CA ALA A 314 47.83 15.70 9.42
C ALA A 314 46.57 16.05 8.59
N GLY A 315 45.81 17.08 8.97
CA GLY A 315 44.63 17.54 8.24
C GLY A 315 43.38 16.65 8.38
N VAL A 316 43.38 15.70 9.33
CA VAL A 316 42.22 14.85 9.62
C VAL A 316 41.42 15.52 10.74
N ASP A 317 40.28 16.14 10.39
CA ASP A 317 39.36 16.74 11.37
C ASP A 317 38.58 15.63 12.08
N VAL A 318 39.12 15.17 13.20
CA VAL A 318 38.45 14.17 14.04
C VAL A 318 37.65 14.89 15.11
N ARG A 319 36.36 15.10 14.79
CA ARG A 319 35.36 15.57 15.74
C ARG A 319 34.78 14.35 16.45
N TYR A 320 35.25 14.09 17.66
CA TYR A 320 34.55 13.27 18.66
C TYR A 320 34.00 14.20 19.74
#